data_AF-A0A1Q5TGY1-F1
#
_entry.id   AF-A0A1Q5TGY1-F1
#
_cell.length_a   1.000
_cell.length_b   1.000
_cell.length_c   1.000
_cell.angle_alpha   90.00
_cell.angle_beta   90.00
_cell.angle_gamma   90.00
#
_symmetry.space_group_name_H-M   'P 1'
#
loop_
_entity.id
_entity.type
_entity.pdbx_description
1 polymer ?
#
loop_
_entity_poly.entity_id
_entity_poly.type
_entity_poly.pdbx_seq_one_letter_code
_entity_poly.pdbx_strand_id
1 'polypeptide(L)'
;MASIFGRCTRYVHQNRKADEIPPWDTKSEFAGINSSLLLLESYSKLGTQRISEVVLQSHHTNTDVDRQQIGHLIFAHTLYHLCHCLLNHPFLMRLRLKPFGQKAPASFATRALQTGCDHAKQLMDLIRDATESGCRIESSFYAYCIAVAGGIHSLASHLEHQNTARRQSDILHYFNESVEYLERLAKLWVHASNMALRLREFHTMSHRFASLLDPKCLAEDLDPSCEEVCWSMIDYAILGADPRKKPLVSKTGFSNLPSPSQSQWALGTLGPDTPQFDGNGTDIFSGLTPNMRLNDVEYLLNCSPGTNDIV
;
A
#
# COMPACT_ATOMS: atom_id res chain seq x y z
N MET A 1 7.54 -5.35 5.74
CA MET A 1 6.45 -4.56 5.11
C MET A 1 6.38 -3.09 5.51
N ALA A 2 6.35 -2.75 6.80
CA ALA A 2 6.23 -1.35 7.25
C ALA A 2 7.27 -0.39 6.61
N SER A 3 8.53 -0.83 6.45
CA SER A 3 9.57 -0.05 5.78
C SER A 3 9.24 0.27 4.30
N ILE A 4 8.73 -0.72 3.55
CA ILE A 4 8.33 -0.54 2.15
C ILE A 4 7.16 0.45 2.06
N PHE A 5 6.14 0.27 2.90
CA PHE A 5 5.00 1.19 2.96
C PHE A 5 5.43 2.63 3.35
N GLY A 6 6.34 2.78 4.30
CA GLY A 6 6.91 4.08 4.67
C GLY A 6 7.71 4.74 3.52
N ARG A 7 8.39 3.96 2.68
CA ARG A 7 9.01 4.48 1.44
C ARG A 7 7.96 4.86 0.40
N CYS A 8 6.95 4.01 0.19
CA CYS A 8 5.84 4.25 -0.73
C CYS A 8 5.09 5.55 -0.40
N THR A 9 4.65 5.71 0.85
CA THR A 9 3.92 6.90 1.31
C THR A 9 4.74 8.18 1.16
N ARG A 10 6.03 8.14 1.51
CA ARG A 10 6.95 9.26 1.26
C ARG A 10 7.07 9.57 -0.23
N TYR A 11 7.26 8.56 -1.06
CA TYR A 11 7.33 8.75 -2.51
C TYR A 11 6.04 9.37 -3.08
N VAL A 12 4.87 8.94 -2.61
CA VAL A 12 3.56 9.44 -3.05
C VAL A 12 3.33 10.91 -2.64
N HIS A 13 3.60 11.25 -1.38
CA HIS A 13 3.28 12.57 -0.82
C HIS A 13 4.42 13.59 -0.97
N GLN A 14 5.62 13.17 -1.39
CA GLN A 14 6.70 14.11 -1.64
C GLN A 14 6.32 15.02 -2.83
N ASN A 15 6.25 16.32 -2.53
CA ASN A 15 6.14 17.38 -3.52
C ASN A 15 7.54 17.63 -4.12
N ARG A 16 8.04 16.68 -4.93
CA ARG A 16 9.33 16.86 -5.58
C ARG A 16 9.16 17.86 -6.71
N LYS A 17 10.04 18.87 -6.74
CA LYS A 17 10.41 19.53 -8.00
C LYS A 17 10.68 18.41 -9.01
N ALA A 18 10.08 18.49 -10.20
CA ALA A 18 10.10 17.47 -11.24
C ALA A 18 11.26 16.49 -11.06
N ASP A 19 10.98 15.26 -10.62
CA ASP A 19 12.02 14.23 -10.50
C ASP A 19 12.78 14.22 -11.83
N GLU A 20 14.09 14.48 -11.78
CA GLU A 20 14.93 14.44 -13.00
C GLU A 20 14.97 13.03 -13.59
N ILE A 21 14.73 12.03 -12.73
CA ILE A 21 14.77 10.62 -13.06
C ILE A 21 13.34 10.11 -13.32
N PRO A 22 13.03 9.63 -14.54
CA PRO A 22 11.69 9.12 -14.83
C PRO A 22 11.40 7.81 -14.08
N PRO A 23 10.13 7.50 -13.81
CA PRO A 23 9.75 6.32 -13.03
C PRO A 23 10.09 4.97 -13.70
N TRP A 24 10.32 4.95 -15.02
CA TRP A 24 10.79 3.76 -15.74
C TRP A 24 12.32 3.60 -15.72
N ASP A 25 13.06 4.56 -15.17
CA ASP A 25 14.51 4.41 -14.95
C ASP A 25 14.76 3.47 -13.75
N THR A 26 15.76 2.60 -13.88
CA THR A 26 16.12 1.62 -12.85
C THR A 26 16.65 2.24 -11.56
N LYS A 27 17.15 3.49 -11.62
CA LYS A 27 17.62 4.27 -10.46
C LYS A 27 16.51 5.07 -9.79
N SER A 28 15.29 5.08 -10.34
CA SER A 28 14.18 5.82 -9.77
C SER A 28 13.71 5.21 -8.44
N GLU A 29 13.20 6.04 -7.52
CA GLU A 29 12.57 5.53 -6.29
C GLU A 29 11.36 4.65 -6.60
N PHE A 30 10.63 4.94 -7.69
CA PHE A 30 9.53 4.09 -8.17
C PHE A 30 10.01 2.67 -8.46
N ALA A 31 11.08 2.51 -9.25
CA ALA A 31 11.67 1.21 -9.55
C ALA A 31 12.20 0.52 -8.29
N GLY A 32 12.84 1.27 -7.37
CA GLY A 32 13.36 0.73 -6.11
C GLY A 32 12.26 0.24 -5.15
N ILE A 33 11.11 0.91 -5.08
CA ILE A 33 9.97 0.46 -4.27
C ILE A 33 9.33 -0.77 -4.92
N ASN A 34 9.09 -0.77 -6.23
CA ASN A 34 8.55 -1.94 -6.94
C ASN A 34 9.46 -3.16 -6.81
N SER A 35 10.78 -3.00 -6.91
CA SER A 35 11.73 -4.09 -6.66
C SER A 35 11.60 -4.66 -5.24
N SER A 36 11.41 -3.80 -4.24
CA SER A 36 11.19 -4.24 -2.85
C SER A 36 9.88 -5.01 -2.68
N LEU A 37 8.82 -4.59 -3.37
CA LEU A 37 7.52 -5.29 -3.39
C LEU A 37 7.63 -6.66 -4.07
N LEU A 38 8.31 -6.75 -5.21
CA LEU A 38 8.56 -8.02 -5.90
C LEU A 38 9.39 -9.00 -5.06
N LEU A 39 10.43 -8.52 -4.37
CA LEU A 39 11.21 -9.36 -3.46
C LEU A 39 10.33 -9.91 -2.34
N LEU A 40 9.52 -9.05 -1.72
CA LEU A 40 8.57 -9.52 -0.71
C LEU A 40 7.62 -10.58 -1.26
N GLU A 41 7.02 -10.33 -2.42
CA GLU A 41 6.13 -11.28 -3.09
C GLU A 41 6.79 -12.65 -3.25
N SER A 42 8.05 -12.66 -3.72
CA SER A 42 8.82 -13.89 -3.89
C SER A 42 9.08 -14.66 -2.60
N TYR A 43 9.32 -13.96 -1.48
CA TYR A 43 9.66 -14.61 -0.21
C TYR A 43 8.44 -15.01 0.62
N SER A 44 7.32 -14.30 0.52
CA SER A 44 6.14 -14.55 1.35
C SER A 44 4.99 -15.23 0.63
N LYS A 45 5.20 -15.69 -0.62
CA LYS A 45 4.18 -16.35 -1.45
C LYS A 45 2.88 -15.54 -1.58
N LEU A 46 2.99 -14.21 -1.48
CA LEU A 46 1.86 -13.29 -1.70
C LEU A 46 1.22 -13.61 -3.05
N GLY A 47 -0.09 -13.77 -3.09
CA GLY A 47 -0.83 -14.08 -4.33
C GLY A 47 -0.78 -15.54 -4.80
N THR A 48 -0.02 -16.44 -4.15
CA THR A 48 0.01 -17.87 -4.52
C THR A 48 -1.01 -18.71 -3.75
N GLN A 49 -1.29 -18.37 -2.49
CA GLN A 49 -2.24 -19.08 -1.64
C GLN A 49 -3.40 -18.15 -1.26
N ARG A 50 -4.65 -18.64 -1.33
CA ARG A 50 -5.81 -17.84 -0.91
C ARG A 50 -5.87 -17.78 0.61
N ILE A 51 -6.31 -16.64 1.16
CA ILE A 51 -6.46 -16.49 2.62
C ILE A 51 -7.42 -17.53 3.19
N SER A 52 -8.48 -17.87 2.46
CA SER A 52 -9.41 -18.93 2.86
C SER A 52 -8.72 -20.28 3.08
N GLU A 53 -7.74 -20.64 2.25
CA GLU A 53 -6.97 -21.88 2.41
C GLU A 53 -6.05 -21.84 3.64
N VAL A 54 -5.41 -20.69 3.89
CA VAL A 54 -4.58 -20.48 5.08
C VAL A 54 -5.44 -20.60 6.35
N VAL A 55 -6.62 -19.98 6.34
CA VAL A 55 -7.56 -20.03 7.47
C VAL A 55 -8.07 -21.45 7.69
N LEU A 56 -8.42 -22.20 6.64
CA LEU A 56 -8.82 -23.60 6.79
C LEU A 56 -7.71 -24.46 7.41
N GLN A 57 -6.46 -24.29 6.97
CA GLN A 57 -5.30 -24.99 7.53
C GLN A 57 -5.10 -24.65 9.02
N SER A 58 -5.31 -23.38 9.39
CA SER A 58 -5.17 -22.91 10.77
C SER A 58 -6.17 -23.54 11.75
N HIS A 59 -7.41 -23.73 11.30
CA HIS A 59 -8.47 -24.33 12.11
C HIS A 59 -8.15 -25.77 12.53
N HIS A 60 -7.31 -26.48 11.78
CA HIS A 60 -6.86 -27.83 12.15
C HIS A 60 -5.83 -27.82 13.29
N THR A 61 -5.14 -26.71 13.55
CA THR A 61 -4.05 -26.64 14.55
C THR A 61 -4.47 -25.98 15.87
N ASN A 62 -5.59 -25.23 15.88
CA ASN A 62 -6.36 -24.79 17.06
C ASN A 62 -5.55 -24.03 18.15
N THR A 63 -4.62 -23.16 17.75
CA THR A 63 -3.86 -22.29 18.68
C THR A 63 -4.18 -20.81 18.49
N ASP A 64 -4.25 -20.03 19.58
CA ASP A 64 -4.54 -18.57 19.53
C ASP A 64 -3.44 -17.78 18.78
N VAL A 65 -2.20 -18.29 18.83
CA VAL A 65 -1.04 -17.76 18.09
C VAL A 65 -1.29 -17.75 16.57
N ASP A 66 -2.02 -18.73 16.05
CA ASP A 66 -2.34 -18.85 14.63
C ASP A 66 -3.24 -17.71 14.16
N ARG A 67 -4.23 -17.33 14.99
CA ARG A 67 -5.15 -16.23 14.67
C ARG A 67 -4.45 -14.88 14.57
N GLN A 68 -3.50 -14.60 15.46
CA GLN A 68 -2.73 -13.36 15.40
C GLN A 68 -1.81 -13.35 14.16
N GLN A 69 -1.19 -14.48 13.82
CA GLN A 69 -0.36 -14.61 12.63
C GLN A 69 -1.17 -14.40 11.35
N ILE A 70 -2.37 -14.96 11.25
CA ILE A 70 -3.30 -14.72 10.14
C ILE A 70 -3.65 -13.24 10.03
N GLY A 71 -3.95 -12.59 11.16
CA GLY A 71 -4.21 -11.15 11.20
C GLY A 71 -3.05 -10.32 10.66
N HIS A 72 -1.82 -10.63 11.06
CA HIS A 72 -0.61 -9.98 10.53
C HIS A 72 -0.39 -10.27 9.04
N LEU A 73 -0.67 -11.49 8.58
CA LEU A 73 -0.56 -11.88 7.18
C LEU A 73 -1.54 -11.08 6.31
N ILE A 74 -2.83 -11.05 6.69
CA ILE A 74 -3.87 -10.28 5.98
C ILE A 74 -3.46 -8.81 5.94
N PHE A 75 -3.02 -8.24 7.06
CA PHE A 75 -2.59 -6.84 7.10
C PHE A 75 -1.38 -6.56 6.19
N ALA A 76 -0.40 -7.48 6.16
CA ALA A 76 0.74 -7.38 5.27
C ALA A 76 0.33 -7.45 3.78
N HIS A 77 -0.59 -8.35 3.43
CA HIS A 77 -1.16 -8.46 2.08
C HIS A 77 -1.94 -7.19 1.70
N THR A 78 -2.73 -6.63 2.62
CA THR A 78 -3.43 -5.37 2.39
C THR A 78 -2.45 -4.23 2.13
N LEU A 79 -1.39 -4.12 2.92
CA LEU A 79 -0.35 -3.11 2.70
C LEU A 79 0.39 -3.30 1.37
N TYR A 80 0.59 -4.55 0.94
CA TYR A 80 1.21 -4.86 -0.35
C TYR A 80 0.36 -4.31 -1.49
N HIS A 81 -0.93 -4.66 -1.52
CA HIS A 81 -1.85 -4.15 -2.54
C HIS A 81 -2.03 -2.63 -2.45
N LEU A 82 -2.09 -2.06 -1.24
CA LEU A 82 -2.18 -0.61 -1.05
C LEU A 82 -0.96 0.11 -1.62
N CYS A 83 0.26 -0.41 -1.44
CA CYS A 83 1.45 0.17 -2.04
C CYS A 83 1.33 0.22 -3.57
N HIS A 84 0.90 -0.88 -4.19
CA HIS A 84 0.68 -0.90 -5.63
C HIS A 84 -0.44 0.04 -6.08
N CYS A 85 -1.54 0.12 -5.33
CA CYS A 85 -2.63 1.06 -5.60
C CYS A 85 -2.14 2.51 -5.58
N LEU A 86 -1.36 2.90 -4.57
CA LEU A 86 -0.84 4.25 -4.46
C LEU A 86 0.24 4.56 -5.50
N LEU A 87 1.21 3.66 -5.69
CA LEU A 87 2.26 3.84 -6.69
C LEU A 87 1.70 4.02 -8.10
N ASN A 88 0.63 3.28 -8.42
CA ASN A 88 0.07 3.23 -9.75
C ASN A 88 -1.28 3.95 -9.87
N HIS A 89 -1.64 4.77 -8.86
CA HIS A 89 -2.90 5.48 -8.84
C HIS A 89 -2.99 6.42 -10.07
N PRO A 90 -4.10 6.44 -10.83
CA PRO A 90 -4.20 7.20 -12.08
C PRO A 90 -3.78 8.68 -11.95
N PHE A 91 -4.27 9.34 -10.91
CA PHE A 91 -3.91 10.73 -10.62
C PHE A 91 -2.43 10.93 -10.27
N LEU A 92 -1.82 10.02 -9.47
CA LEU A 92 -0.41 10.14 -9.08
C LEU A 92 0.50 9.85 -10.26
N MET A 93 0.11 8.91 -11.13
CA MET A 93 0.79 8.66 -12.39
C MET A 93 0.77 9.89 -13.29
N ARG A 94 -0.36 10.57 -13.43
CA ARG A 94 -0.43 11.85 -14.16
C ARG A 94 0.61 12.85 -13.64
N LEU A 95 0.64 13.08 -12.33
CA LEU A 95 1.59 14.01 -11.70
C LEU A 95 3.05 13.64 -11.95
N ARG A 96 3.38 12.34 -12.00
CA ARG A 96 4.75 11.85 -12.21
C ARG A 96 5.15 11.85 -13.68
N LEU A 97 4.22 11.67 -14.60
CA LEU A 97 4.49 11.66 -16.04
C LEU A 97 4.48 13.05 -16.67
N LYS A 98 3.73 14.00 -16.08
CA LYS A 98 3.61 15.38 -16.55
C LYS A 98 4.95 16.05 -16.90
N PRO A 99 6.03 15.97 -16.07
CA PRO A 99 7.31 16.61 -16.40
C PRO A 99 8.00 16.05 -17.66
N PHE A 100 7.66 14.82 -18.07
CA PHE A 100 8.27 14.15 -19.22
C PHE A 100 7.44 14.32 -20.49
N GLY A 101 6.16 14.68 -20.38
CA GLY A 101 5.29 14.92 -21.52
C GLY A 101 5.25 13.72 -22.47
N GLN A 102 5.41 13.99 -23.77
CA GLN A 102 5.44 12.98 -24.84
C GLN A 102 6.62 12.01 -24.75
N LYS A 103 7.64 12.27 -23.92
CA LYS A 103 8.77 11.33 -23.72
C LYS A 103 8.39 10.14 -22.83
N ALA A 104 7.24 10.21 -22.14
CA ALA A 104 6.75 9.09 -21.34
C ALA A 104 6.34 7.92 -22.24
N PRO A 105 6.90 6.70 -22.03
CA PRO A 105 6.49 5.53 -22.80
C PRO A 105 5.02 5.20 -22.54
N ALA A 106 4.21 5.15 -23.60
CA ALA A 106 2.79 4.78 -23.47
C ALA A 106 2.60 3.39 -22.87
N SER A 107 3.51 2.44 -23.14
CA SER A 107 3.49 1.10 -22.56
C SER A 107 3.70 1.11 -21.04
N PHE A 108 4.50 2.04 -20.52
CA PHE A 108 4.69 2.23 -19.08
C PHE A 108 3.39 2.74 -18.44
N ALA A 109 2.80 3.80 -19.01
CA ALA A 109 1.54 4.37 -18.55
C ALA A 109 0.40 3.33 -18.53
N THR A 110 0.19 2.60 -19.63
CA THR A 110 -0.81 1.54 -19.72
C THR A 110 -0.59 0.46 -18.67
N ARG A 111 0.65 0.02 -18.49
CA ARG A 111 0.98 -1.01 -17.49
C ARG A 111 0.72 -0.51 -16.07
N ALA A 112 1.15 0.70 -15.75
CA ALA A 112 0.93 1.28 -14.43
C ALA A 112 -0.57 1.35 -14.12
N LEU A 113 -1.39 1.94 -15.00
CA LEU A 113 -2.84 2.02 -14.79
C LEU A 113 -3.49 0.63 -14.61
N GLN A 114 -3.09 -0.34 -15.43
CA GLN A 114 -3.57 -1.72 -15.31
C GLN A 114 -3.18 -2.33 -13.96
N THR A 115 -1.92 -2.19 -13.54
CA THR A 115 -1.42 -2.65 -12.23
C THR A 115 -2.19 -2.01 -11.08
N GLY A 116 -2.48 -0.71 -11.14
CA GLY A 116 -3.28 -0.01 -10.12
C GLY A 116 -4.69 -0.60 -10.01
N CYS A 117 -5.37 -0.80 -11.13
CA CYS A 117 -6.70 -1.40 -11.17
C CYS A 117 -6.72 -2.86 -10.68
N ASP A 118 -5.75 -3.67 -11.09
CA ASP A 118 -5.67 -5.08 -10.72
C ASP A 118 -5.43 -5.25 -9.22
N HIS A 119 -4.51 -4.49 -8.63
CA HIS A 119 -4.28 -4.55 -7.19
C HIS A 119 -5.42 -3.94 -6.37
N ALA A 120 -6.17 -2.97 -6.90
CA ALA A 120 -7.38 -2.49 -6.24
C ALA A 120 -8.45 -3.60 -6.15
N LYS A 121 -8.62 -4.41 -7.21
CA LYS A 121 -9.51 -5.59 -7.20
C LYS A 121 -9.01 -6.64 -6.21
N GLN A 122 -7.74 -7.02 -6.29
CA GLN A 122 -7.14 -8.01 -5.38
C GLN A 122 -7.20 -7.57 -3.91
N LEU A 123 -7.10 -6.27 -3.62
CA LEU A 123 -7.29 -5.75 -2.27
C LEU A 123 -8.71 -6.03 -1.77
N MET A 124 -9.73 -5.79 -2.58
CA MET A 124 -11.11 -6.05 -2.19
C MET A 124 -11.41 -7.55 -2.10
N ASP A 125 -10.90 -8.34 -3.05
CA ASP A 125 -10.98 -9.81 -2.98
C ASP A 125 -10.37 -10.35 -1.68
N LEU A 126 -9.20 -9.84 -1.28
CA LEU A 126 -8.54 -10.19 -0.03
C LEU A 126 -9.41 -9.86 1.20
N ILE A 127 -10.02 -8.67 1.24
CA ILE A 127 -10.89 -8.26 2.35
C ILE A 127 -12.14 -9.13 2.40
N ARG A 128 -12.74 -9.44 1.25
CA ARG A 128 -13.90 -10.31 1.14
C ARG A 128 -13.59 -11.73 1.59
N ASP A 129 -12.56 -12.34 1.02
CA ASP A 129 -12.15 -13.71 1.36
C ASP A 129 -11.83 -13.85 2.85
N ALA A 130 -11.13 -12.86 3.43
CA ALA A 130 -10.84 -12.85 4.86
C ALA A 130 -12.11 -12.76 5.71
N THR A 131 -13.04 -11.87 5.34
CA THR A 131 -14.31 -11.68 6.07
C THR A 131 -15.20 -12.92 5.98
N GLU A 132 -15.32 -13.52 4.80
CA GLU A 132 -16.09 -14.75 4.56
C GLU A 132 -15.48 -15.96 5.28
N SER A 133 -14.16 -15.95 5.47
CA SER A 133 -13.44 -16.96 6.26
C SER A 133 -13.53 -16.71 7.78
N GLY A 134 -14.34 -15.75 8.25
CA GLY A 134 -14.53 -15.46 9.67
C GLY A 134 -13.43 -14.62 10.33
N CYS A 135 -12.51 -14.04 9.55
CA CYS A 135 -11.50 -13.13 10.07
C CYS A 135 -12.13 -11.76 10.40
N ARG A 136 -11.63 -11.11 11.47
CA ARG A 136 -12.11 -9.79 11.88
C ARG A 136 -11.32 -8.69 11.18
N ILE A 137 -11.93 -8.04 10.20
CA ILE A 137 -11.41 -6.85 9.53
C ILE A 137 -11.95 -5.60 10.24
N GLU A 138 -11.38 -5.32 11.41
CA GLU A 138 -11.91 -4.26 12.31
C GLU A 138 -10.89 -3.15 12.58
N SER A 139 -9.65 -3.25 12.10
CA SER A 139 -8.67 -2.16 12.24
C SER A 139 -9.10 -0.92 11.46
N SER A 140 -8.99 0.25 12.09
CA SER A 140 -9.32 1.56 11.50
C SER A 140 -8.59 1.86 10.20
N PHE A 141 -7.39 1.31 10.02
CA PHE A 141 -6.56 1.55 8.85
C PHE A 141 -7.10 0.86 7.59
N TYR A 142 -7.86 -0.23 7.73
CA TYR A 142 -8.52 -0.88 6.58
C TYR A 142 -9.47 0.08 5.85
N ALA A 143 -10.07 1.04 6.55
CA ALA A 143 -10.93 2.05 5.93
C ALA A 143 -10.17 2.87 4.88
N TYR A 144 -8.92 3.26 5.17
CA TYR A 144 -8.10 3.98 4.19
C TYR A 144 -7.75 3.09 2.99
N CYS A 145 -7.33 1.85 3.25
CA CYS A 145 -7.00 0.89 2.20
C CYS A 145 -8.17 0.69 1.22
N ILE A 146 -9.37 0.46 1.76
CA ILE A 146 -10.60 0.26 1.01
C ILE A 146 -11.00 1.53 0.26
N ALA A 147 -10.91 2.71 0.89
CA ALA A 147 -11.28 3.96 0.26
C ALA A 147 -10.37 4.31 -0.95
N VAL A 148 -9.06 4.03 -0.86
CA VAL A 148 -8.13 4.20 -1.98
C VAL A 148 -8.47 3.24 -3.12
N ALA A 149 -8.70 1.96 -2.84
CA ALA A 149 -9.09 0.98 -3.85
C ALA A 149 -10.43 1.35 -4.53
N GLY A 150 -11.43 1.72 -3.73
CA GLY A 150 -12.72 2.19 -4.21
C GLY A 150 -12.60 3.47 -5.06
N GLY A 151 -11.67 4.37 -4.73
CA GLY A 151 -11.36 5.54 -5.55
C GLY A 151 -10.86 5.17 -6.95
N ILE A 152 -9.98 4.16 -7.04
CA ILE A 152 -9.51 3.62 -8.33
C ILE A 152 -10.67 2.97 -9.09
N HIS A 153 -11.49 2.14 -8.44
CA HIS A 153 -12.67 1.52 -9.08
C HIS A 153 -13.67 2.57 -9.56
N SER A 154 -13.87 3.63 -8.78
CA SER A 154 -14.72 4.76 -9.15
C SER A 154 -14.25 5.43 -10.43
N LEU A 155 -12.95 5.72 -10.57
CA LEU A 155 -12.38 6.22 -11.82
C LEU A 155 -12.62 5.22 -12.96
N ALA A 156 -12.28 3.95 -12.74
CA ALA A 156 -12.30 2.92 -13.77
C ALA A 156 -13.71 2.60 -14.29
N SER A 157 -14.73 2.73 -13.44
CA SER A 157 -16.13 2.49 -13.81
C SER A 157 -16.65 3.39 -14.93
N HIS A 158 -16.03 4.56 -15.15
CA HIS A 158 -16.46 5.52 -16.16
C HIS A 158 -15.80 5.31 -17.53
N LEU A 159 -14.59 4.74 -17.58
CA LEU A 159 -13.87 4.45 -18.83
C LEU A 159 -14.57 3.34 -19.65
N GLU A 160 -15.23 2.42 -18.96
CA GLU A 160 -15.82 1.23 -19.59
C GLU A 160 -17.17 1.47 -20.28
N HIS A 161 -17.63 2.74 -20.32
CA HIS A 161 -18.78 3.14 -21.13
C HIS A 161 -18.55 2.90 -22.64
N GLN A 162 -17.29 2.72 -23.07
CA GLN A 162 -16.93 2.52 -24.48
C GLN A 162 -16.56 1.08 -24.85
N ASN A 163 -16.31 0.17 -23.89
CA ASN A 163 -15.87 -1.20 -24.20
C ASN A 163 -16.49 -2.23 -23.25
N THR A 164 -17.48 -2.96 -23.78
CA THR A 164 -18.13 -4.17 -23.21
C THR A 164 -18.83 -4.02 -21.84
N ALA A 165 -20.17 -4.06 -21.87
CA ALA A 165 -21.05 -3.94 -20.69
C ALA A 165 -20.71 -4.91 -19.52
N ARG A 166 -20.12 -6.07 -19.81
CA ARG A 166 -19.78 -7.08 -18.79
C ARG A 166 -18.67 -6.58 -17.84
N ARG A 167 -17.65 -5.90 -18.36
CA ARG A 167 -16.53 -5.42 -17.55
C ARG A 167 -16.96 -4.27 -16.62
N GLN A 168 -17.86 -3.41 -17.12
CA GLN A 168 -18.42 -2.30 -16.37
C GLN A 168 -19.18 -2.78 -15.13
N SER A 169 -19.94 -3.87 -15.26
CA SER A 169 -20.65 -4.50 -14.15
C SER A 169 -19.70 -4.95 -13.04
N ASP A 170 -18.53 -5.48 -13.41
CA ASP A 170 -17.55 -5.99 -12.44
C ASP A 170 -16.86 -4.85 -11.67
N ILE A 171 -16.48 -3.76 -12.34
CA ILE A 171 -15.82 -2.63 -11.65
C ILE A 171 -16.78 -1.89 -10.73
N LEU A 172 -18.01 -1.65 -11.18
CA LEU A 172 -19.02 -1.00 -10.34
C LEU A 172 -19.38 -1.88 -9.13
N HIS A 173 -19.36 -3.21 -9.29
CA HIS A 173 -19.48 -4.14 -8.17
C HIS A 173 -18.41 -3.90 -7.10
N TYR A 174 -17.12 -3.83 -7.48
CA TYR A 174 -16.04 -3.56 -6.52
C TYR A 174 -16.14 -2.18 -5.85
N PHE A 175 -16.59 -1.16 -6.58
CA PHE A 175 -16.87 0.15 -5.99
C PHE A 175 -17.96 0.06 -4.90
N ASN A 176 -19.10 -0.59 -5.21
CA ASN A 176 -20.19 -0.75 -4.26
C ASN A 176 -19.75 -1.59 -3.05
N GLU A 177 -18.98 -2.65 -3.27
CA GLU A 177 -18.40 -3.50 -2.22
C GLU A 177 -17.49 -2.66 -1.30
N SER A 178 -16.66 -1.78 -1.86
CA SER A 178 -15.81 -0.86 -1.10
C SER A 178 -16.63 0.05 -0.18
N VAL A 179 -17.71 0.63 -0.70
CA VAL A 179 -18.62 1.48 0.09
C VAL A 179 -19.28 0.66 1.22
N GLU A 180 -19.75 -0.55 0.95
CA GLU A 180 -20.37 -1.41 1.96
C GLU A 180 -19.38 -1.75 3.09
N TYR A 181 -18.14 -2.10 2.76
CA TYR A 181 -17.12 -2.36 3.78
C TYR A 181 -16.80 -1.13 4.63
N LEU A 182 -16.76 0.06 4.03
CA LEU A 182 -16.58 1.31 4.79
C LEU A 182 -17.75 1.57 5.74
N GLU A 183 -18.98 1.28 5.33
CA GLU A 183 -20.18 1.41 6.18
C GLU A 183 -20.20 0.39 7.32
N ARG A 184 -19.69 -0.83 7.08
CA ARG A 184 -19.48 -1.82 8.14
C ARG A 184 -18.45 -1.30 9.16
N LEU A 185 -17.31 -0.77 8.69
CA LEU A 185 -16.28 -0.18 9.54
C LEU A 185 -16.76 1.11 10.26
N ALA A 186 -17.69 1.85 9.67
CA ALA A 186 -18.26 3.06 10.26
C ALA A 186 -19.00 2.81 11.58
N LYS A 187 -19.45 1.57 11.82
CA LYS A 187 -20.04 1.16 13.11
C LYS A 187 -19.02 1.18 14.25
N LEU A 188 -17.73 1.08 13.93
CA LEU A 188 -16.61 1.08 14.87
C LEU A 188 -15.84 2.41 14.83
N TRP A 189 -15.74 3.03 13.66
CA TRP A 189 -14.83 4.14 13.41
C TRP A 189 -15.51 5.30 12.68
N VAL A 190 -15.64 6.45 13.35
CA VAL A 190 -16.27 7.66 12.78
C VAL A 190 -15.56 8.15 11.51
N HIS A 191 -14.23 8.03 11.41
CA HIS A 191 -13.55 8.44 10.18
C HIS A 191 -13.93 7.55 9.00
N ALA A 192 -14.28 6.28 9.19
CA ALA A 192 -14.71 5.41 8.09
C ALA A 192 -16.05 5.89 7.47
N SER A 193 -16.98 6.45 8.25
CA SER A 193 -18.18 7.09 7.67
C SER A 193 -17.83 8.31 6.83
N ASN A 194 -16.82 9.09 7.24
CA ASN A 194 -16.35 10.23 6.45
C ASN A 194 -15.73 9.77 5.12
N MET A 195 -14.93 8.70 5.16
CA MET A 195 -14.34 8.11 3.96
C MET A 195 -15.40 7.55 3.00
N ALA A 196 -16.45 6.88 3.53
CA ALA A 196 -17.57 6.40 2.73
C ALA A 196 -18.31 7.55 2.03
N LEU A 197 -18.58 8.65 2.74
CA LEU A 197 -19.24 9.83 2.17
C LEU A 197 -18.40 10.43 1.05
N ARG A 198 -17.10 10.68 1.30
CA ARG A 198 -16.19 11.24 0.29
C ARG A 198 -16.04 10.33 -0.92
N LEU A 199 -15.98 9.01 -0.72
CA LEU A 199 -15.90 8.05 -1.82
C LEU A 199 -17.16 8.10 -2.71
N ARG A 200 -18.35 8.19 -2.10
CA ARG A 200 -19.62 8.36 -2.83
C ARG A 200 -19.64 9.69 -3.60
N GLU A 201 -19.26 10.80 -2.96
CA GLU A 201 -19.17 12.12 -3.61
C GLU A 201 -18.18 12.10 -4.77
N PHE A 202 -17.00 11.53 -4.57
CA PHE A 202 -15.98 11.36 -5.59
C PHE A 202 -16.50 10.57 -6.80
N HIS A 203 -17.30 9.53 -6.56
CA HIS A 203 -17.93 8.75 -7.63
C HIS A 203 -18.91 9.56 -8.48
N THR A 204 -19.72 10.43 -7.88
CA THR A 204 -20.65 11.27 -8.65
C THR A 204 -19.94 12.19 -9.65
N MET A 205 -18.69 12.57 -9.35
CA MET A 205 -17.87 13.44 -10.19
C MET A 205 -16.78 12.69 -10.98
N SER A 206 -16.73 11.36 -10.90
CA SER A 206 -15.62 10.57 -11.48
C SER A 206 -15.51 10.71 -12.99
N HIS A 207 -16.62 10.99 -13.67
CA HIS A 207 -16.68 11.27 -15.10
C HIS A 207 -15.76 12.41 -15.55
N ARG A 208 -15.51 13.39 -14.67
CA ARG A 208 -14.61 14.53 -14.95
C ARG A 208 -13.15 14.12 -15.03
N PHE A 209 -12.81 12.93 -14.54
CA PHE A 209 -11.45 12.40 -14.46
C PHE A 209 -11.18 11.29 -15.48
N ALA A 210 -12.04 11.12 -16.50
CA ALA A 210 -11.88 10.07 -17.50
C ALA A 210 -10.51 10.09 -18.19
N SER A 211 -9.95 11.29 -18.42
CA SER A 211 -8.60 11.46 -19.01
C SER A 211 -7.47 10.88 -18.15
N LEU A 212 -7.67 10.72 -16.83
CA LEU A 212 -6.68 10.07 -15.96
C LEU A 212 -6.48 8.59 -16.27
N LEU A 213 -7.39 7.99 -17.02
CA LEU A 213 -7.33 6.59 -17.40
C LEU A 213 -6.93 6.37 -18.85
N ASP A 214 -6.76 7.44 -19.63
CA ASP A 214 -6.17 7.35 -20.96
C ASP A 214 -4.64 7.48 -20.84
N PRO A 215 -3.86 6.41 -21.13
CA PRO A 215 -2.40 6.45 -21.11
C PRO A 215 -1.80 7.58 -21.96
N LYS A 216 -2.50 8.05 -22.98
CA LYS A 216 -2.06 9.12 -23.88
C LYS A 216 -2.29 10.52 -23.30
N CYS A 217 -3.32 10.70 -22.47
CA CYS A 217 -3.69 11.98 -21.88
C CYS A 217 -3.11 12.19 -20.47
N LEU A 218 -2.43 11.20 -19.89
CA LEU A 218 -1.80 11.31 -18.57
C LEU A 218 -0.74 12.41 -18.43
N ALA A 219 -0.27 13.01 -19.51
CA ALA A 219 0.65 14.15 -19.44
C ALA A 219 -0.05 15.52 -19.50
N GLU A 220 -1.37 15.55 -19.70
CA GLU A 220 -2.13 16.79 -19.85
C GLU A 220 -2.41 17.47 -18.50
N ASP A 221 -2.63 18.78 -18.56
CA ASP A 221 -3.00 19.56 -17.39
C ASP A 221 -4.40 19.18 -16.89
N LEU A 222 -4.51 19.00 -15.57
CA LEU A 222 -5.78 18.84 -14.89
C LEU A 222 -6.10 20.17 -14.19
N ASP A 223 -7.36 20.59 -14.23
CA ASP A 223 -7.79 21.79 -13.53
C ASP A 223 -7.41 21.73 -12.03
N PRO A 224 -6.90 22.82 -11.41
CA PRO A 224 -6.46 22.80 -10.02
C PRO A 224 -7.53 22.32 -9.03
N SER A 225 -8.82 22.65 -9.26
CA SER A 225 -9.90 22.18 -8.38
C SER A 225 -10.11 20.67 -8.49
N CYS A 226 -9.95 20.12 -9.69
CA CYS A 226 -9.96 18.69 -9.94
C CYS A 226 -8.76 17.99 -9.26
N GLU A 227 -7.57 18.62 -9.26
CA GLU A 227 -6.41 18.09 -8.54
C GLU A 227 -6.64 18.01 -7.03
N GLU A 228 -7.24 19.03 -6.43
CA GLU A 228 -7.59 19.05 -4.99
C GLU A 228 -8.54 17.92 -4.61
N VAL A 229 -9.56 17.67 -5.44
CA VAL A 229 -10.49 16.55 -5.24
C VAL A 229 -9.74 15.22 -5.28
N CYS A 230 -8.89 14.99 -6.28
CA CYS A 230 -8.12 13.74 -6.35
C CYS A 230 -7.19 13.56 -5.15
N TRP A 231 -6.53 14.62 -4.69
CA TRP A 231 -5.71 14.58 -3.48
C TRP A 231 -6.50 14.24 -2.22
N SER A 232 -7.75 14.73 -2.12
CA SER A 232 -8.62 14.42 -0.98
C SER A 232 -8.95 12.93 -0.83
N MET A 233 -8.84 12.15 -1.91
CA MET A 233 -9.01 10.69 -1.93
C MET A 233 -7.72 9.90 -1.63
N ILE A 234 -6.58 10.57 -1.55
CA ILE A 234 -5.27 9.94 -1.35
C ILE A 234 -4.70 10.31 0.02
N ASP A 235 -4.87 11.55 0.47
CA ASP A 235 -4.37 11.98 1.76
C ASP A 235 -5.22 11.38 2.90
N TYR A 236 -4.61 10.56 3.75
CA TYR A 236 -5.28 9.88 4.86
C TYR A 236 -6.01 10.85 5.79
N ALA A 237 -5.37 11.98 6.13
CA ALA A 237 -5.92 12.93 7.09
C ALA A 237 -7.13 13.66 6.49
N ILE A 238 -7.07 14.04 5.21
CA ILE A 238 -8.18 14.70 4.52
C ILE A 238 -9.33 13.72 4.30
N LEU A 239 -9.03 12.51 3.83
CA LEU A 239 -10.02 11.48 3.53
C LEU A 239 -10.84 11.09 4.77
N GLY A 240 -10.19 10.98 5.93
CA GLY A 240 -10.84 10.67 7.21
C GLY A 240 -11.47 11.87 7.94
N ALA A 241 -11.19 13.11 7.53
CA ALA A 241 -11.67 14.31 8.21
C ALA A 241 -13.18 14.53 8.02
N ASP A 242 -13.85 15.06 9.06
CA ASP A 242 -15.27 15.40 9.04
C ASP A 242 -15.57 16.36 7.89
N PRO A 243 -16.38 15.95 6.89
CA PRO A 243 -16.70 16.76 5.72
C PRO A 243 -17.40 18.09 6.05
N ARG A 244 -18.04 18.18 7.22
CA ARG A 244 -18.75 19.39 7.68
C ARG A 244 -17.82 20.41 8.33
N LYS A 245 -16.63 19.99 8.75
CA LYS A 245 -15.60 20.90 9.26
C LYS A 245 -14.80 21.38 8.06
N LYS A 246 -14.53 22.69 7.97
CA LYS A 246 -13.68 23.25 6.89
C LYS A 246 -12.40 22.41 6.78
N PRO A 247 -12.01 21.99 5.56
CA PRO A 247 -10.86 21.12 5.40
C PRO A 247 -9.64 21.75 6.06
N LEU A 248 -8.85 20.93 6.75
CA LEU A 248 -7.47 21.27 7.06
C LEU A 248 -6.82 21.54 5.71
N VAL A 249 -6.55 22.81 5.41
CA VAL A 249 -5.84 23.20 4.19
C VAL A 249 -4.61 22.30 4.09
N SER A 250 -4.50 21.56 3.00
CA SER A 250 -3.30 20.84 2.62
C SER A 250 -2.19 21.87 2.41
N LYS A 251 -1.53 22.27 3.50
CA LYS A 251 -0.24 22.93 3.39
C LYS A 251 0.68 21.90 2.78
N THR A 252 0.92 22.02 1.48
CA THR A 252 2.10 21.52 0.82
C THR A 252 3.32 22.04 1.61
N GLY A 253 3.77 21.24 2.57
CA GLY A 253 4.70 21.72 3.59
C GLY A 253 4.85 20.80 4.78
N PHE A 254 5.13 19.51 4.56
CA PHE A 254 5.84 18.73 5.58
C PHE A 254 7.31 19.14 5.57
N SER A 255 7.57 20.34 6.09
CA SER A 255 8.91 20.73 6.52
C SER A 255 9.14 20.15 7.91
N ASN A 256 10.03 19.16 8.00
CA ASN A 256 10.74 18.74 9.20
C ASN A 256 9.87 18.38 10.42
N LEU A 257 9.34 17.15 10.44
CA LEU A 257 9.16 16.46 11.72
C LEU A 257 10.54 15.94 12.16
N PRO A 258 11.05 16.32 13.35
CA PRO A 258 12.25 15.70 13.87
C PRO A 258 11.94 14.23 14.12
N SER A 259 12.83 13.35 13.65
CA SER A 259 12.81 11.93 13.97
C SER A 259 12.64 11.76 15.49
N PRO A 260 11.74 10.89 15.99
CA PRO A 260 11.76 10.54 17.39
C PRO A 260 13.07 9.78 17.62
N SER A 261 14.03 10.45 18.23
CA SER A 261 15.22 9.84 18.79
C SER A 261 14.80 8.69 19.69
N GLN A 262 15.41 7.52 19.47
CA GLN A 262 15.32 6.34 20.32
C GLN A 262 15.50 6.73 21.80
N SER A 263 14.48 6.53 22.64
CA SER A 263 14.59 6.31 24.10
C SER A 263 13.26 6.51 24.87
N GLN A 264 12.15 5.84 24.51
CA GLN A 264 10.95 5.83 25.36
C GLN A 264 10.26 4.47 25.55
N TRP A 265 10.92 3.36 25.22
CA TRP A 265 10.49 2.03 25.66
C TRP A 265 11.61 1.38 26.47
N ALA A 266 11.77 1.81 27.72
CA ALA A 266 12.58 1.09 28.70
C ALA A 266 11.82 1.09 30.03
N LEU A 267 11.13 -0.01 30.29
CA LEU A 267 10.58 -0.35 31.60
C LEU A 267 11.61 -1.25 32.32
N GLY A 268 12.03 -0.85 33.52
CA GLY A 268 12.59 -1.77 34.52
C GLY A 268 14.12 -1.87 34.59
N THR A 269 14.68 -1.18 35.56
CA THR A 269 16.07 -1.19 36.07
C THR A 269 16.56 -2.55 36.58
N LEU A 270 17.87 -2.82 36.44
CA LEU A 270 18.74 -3.42 37.48
C LEU A 270 20.24 -3.25 37.14
N GLY A 271 20.98 -2.59 38.04
CA GLY A 271 22.35 -2.94 38.45
C GLY A 271 23.55 -2.51 37.59
N PRO A 272 24.65 -1.99 38.19
CA PRO A 272 25.74 -1.34 37.48
C PRO A 272 26.82 -2.33 37.06
N ASP A 273 27.34 -2.18 35.85
CA ASP A 273 28.77 -2.31 35.52
C ASP A 273 28.97 -1.95 34.04
N THR A 274 29.62 -0.81 33.82
CA THR A 274 30.06 -0.35 32.50
C THR A 274 31.53 -0.69 32.34
N PRO A 275 31.95 -1.23 31.19
CA PRO A 275 33.22 -0.87 30.62
C PRO A 275 32.99 0.01 29.39
N GLN A 276 33.56 1.19 29.51
CA GLN A 276 33.83 2.18 28.50
C GLN A 276 34.54 1.51 27.30
N PHE A 277 34.03 1.73 26.07
CA PHE A 277 34.80 1.41 24.87
C PHE A 277 34.69 2.53 23.84
N ASP A 278 35.88 2.98 23.44
CA ASP A 278 36.17 4.16 22.64
C ASP A 278 35.64 4.09 21.20
N GLY A 279 35.41 5.28 20.66
CA GLY A 279 34.98 5.48 19.28
C GLY A 279 36.05 5.10 18.27
N ASN A 280 35.64 4.36 17.24
CA ASN A 280 36.07 4.62 15.87
C ASN A 280 35.03 4.07 14.91
N GLY A 281 34.33 4.97 14.21
CA GLY A 281 33.33 4.62 13.20
C GLY A 281 34.01 4.20 11.91
N THR A 282 33.92 2.92 11.58
CA THR A 282 34.16 2.40 10.23
C THR A 282 32.91 1.65 9.76
N ASP A 283 32.34 2.13 8.66
CA ASP A 283 31.15 1.61 7.99
C ASP A 283 31.31 0.12 7.60
N ILE A 284 30.48 -0.75 8.18
CA ILE A 284 30.53 -2.22 7.99
C ILE A 284 29.82 -2.70 6.70
N PHE A 285 29.19 -1.81 5.93
CA PHE A 285 28.41 -2.23 4.74
C PHE A 285 28.90 -1.68 3.39
N SER A 286 30.07 -1.03 3.35
CA SER A 286 30.72 -0.72 2.08
C SER A 286 31.61 -1.89 1.64
N GLY A 287 31.01 -2.86 0.96
CA GLY A 287 31.75 -3.79 0.09
C GLY A 287 31.55 -5.26 0.40
N LEU A 288 30.41 -5.83 -0.01
CA LEU A 288 30.29 -7.27 -0.25
C LEU A 288 29.49 -7.51 -1.53
N THR A 289 30.11 -8.19 -2.50
CA THR A 289 29.54 -8.53 -3.80
C THR A 289 28.53 -9.69 -3.69
N PRO A 290 27.64 -9.88 -4.68
CA PRO A 290 26.42 -10.70 -4.52
C PRO A 290 26.61 -12.21 -4.36
N ASN A 291 27.84 -12.74 -4.47
CA ASN A 291 28.06 -14.18 -4.56
C ASN A 291 28.28 -14.91 -3.23
N MET A 292 28.40 -14.20 -2.09
CA MET A 292 28.70 -14.85 -0.79
C MET A 292 27.47 -15.19 0.06
N ARG A 293 26.23 -14.99 -0.40
CA ARG A 293 25.02 -15.18 0.43
C ARG A 293 24.31 -16.53 0.34
N LEU A 294 24.76 -17.45 -0.50
CA LEU A 294 24.08 -18.74 -0.65
C LEU A 294 24.56 -19.81 0.33
N ASN A 295 25.83 -19.80 0.75
CA ASN A 295 26.38 -20.87 1.58
C ASN A 295 26.23 -20.64 3.09
N ASP A 296 26.16 -19.39 3.54
CA ASP A 296 26.06 -19.08 4.99
C ASP A 296 24.64 -19.27 5.54
N VAL A 297 23.64 -19.40 4.67
CA VAL A 297 22.24 -19.64 5.06
C VAL A 297 21.93 -21.13 5.25
N GLU A 298 22.71 -22.04 4.64
CA GLU A 298 22.59 -23.48 4.88
C GLU A 298 23.07 -23.89 6.27
N TYR A 299 24.05 -23.19 6.84
CA TYR A 299 24.58 -23.49 8.17
C TYR A 299 23.63 -23.08 9.31
N LEU A 300 22.70 -22.13 9.06
CA LEU A 300 21.69 -21.70 10.03
C LEU A 300 20.39 -22.54 9.96
N LEU A 301 20.25 -23.40 8.95
CA LEU A 301 19.06 -24.24 8.76
C LEU A 301 19.27 -25.70 9.18
N ASN A 302 20.50 -26.13 9.52
CA ASN A 302 20.81 -27.48 9.99
C ASN A 302 21.24 -27.50 11.46
N CYS A 303 20.29 -27.26 12.37
CA CYS A 303 20.39 -27.65 13.77
C CYS A 303 19.19 -28.51 14.13
N SER A 304 19.26 -29.82 13.84
CA SER A 304 18.41 -30.84 14.46
C SER A 304 19.06 -31.27 15.79
N PRO A 305 18.31 -31.42 16.89
CA PRO A 305 18.86 -32.01 18.10
C PRO A 305 19.06 -33.51 17.90
N GLY A 306 20.28 -33.98 18.14
CA GLY A 306 20.61 -35.40 18.17
C GLY A 306 19.87 -36.11 19.31
N THR A 307 19.15 -37.18 18.97
CA THR A 307 18.72 -38.20 19.89
C THR A 307 19.93 -39.01 20.35
N ASN A 308 20.41 -38.72 21.55
CA ASN A 308 21.10 -39.71 22.38
C ASN A 308 20.06 -40.27 23.35
N ASP A 309 19.81 -41.58 23.28
CA ASP A 309 19.73 -42.39 24.49
C ASP A 309 20.13 -43.83 24.17
N ILE A 310 21.17 -44.26 24.87
CA ILE A 310 21.67 -45.62 25.01
C ILE A 310 20.95 -46.21 26.22
N VAL A 311 20.20 -47.30 26.05
CA VAL A 311 20.33 -48.58 26.78
C VAL A 311 19.84 -49.70 25.87
#